data_AF-A0A496R9A2-F1
#
_entry.id   AF-A0A496R9A2-F1
#
_cell.length_a   1.000
_cell.length_b   1.000
_cell.length_c   1.000
_cell.angle_alpha   90.00
_cell.angle_beta   90.00
_cell.angle_gamma   90.00
#
_symmetry.space_group_name_H-M   'P 1'
#
loop_
_entity.id
_entity.type
_entity.pdbx_description
1 polymer ?
#
loop_
_entity_poly.entity_id
_entity_poly.type
_entity_poly.pdbx_seq_one_letter_code
_entity_poly.pdbx_strand_id
1 'polypeptide(L)'
;MLMDNTLFDEFLPPLRRARGYFLYTADGRRFLDLYQDGGRALLGHRPDGLQRVIKSTAAKGLIAGYPSVYELRVEKALRMLFPGAVSFHVYRDNLEMYRALSSVFGMQMEAIKIADPLKGETGEITLWRPFLQTVKKRPPVVIPAIPFPEGMSPGIAAVFDKNLKPGKGGSPSPFALNSTVKIIYELVQVESAVSREHFSVFNSSLWDRKGIYLLFKMDKRKYRTFFIKSLEAGVLLPPESSIPGIIPLTFEPGHIKNFLRVVKEMQ
;
A
#
# COMPACT_ATOMS: atom_id res chain seq x y z
N MET A 1 0.01 15.59 -5.32
CA MET A 1 1.46 15.83 -5.55
C MET A 1 1.94 14.72 -6.46
N LEU A 2 2.46 15.06 -7.64
CA LEU A 2 3.03 14.06 -8.55
C LEU A 2 4.28 13.47 -7.89
N MET A 3 4.42 12.16 -7.94
CA MET A 3 5.57 11.43 -7.41
C MET A 3 6.80 11.71 -8.29
N ASP A 4 7.95 12.04 -7.69
CA ASP A 4 9.22 12.24 -8.39
C ASP A 4 9.84 10.88 -8.71
N ASN A 5 9.65 10.43 -9.96
CA ASN A 5 10.18 9.15 -10.45
C ASN A 5 11.61 9.23 -11.02
N THR A 6 12.31 10.36 -10.87
CA THR A 6 13.62 10.58 -11.50
C THR A 6 14.63 9.47 -11.19
N LEU A 7 14.66 8.93 -9.96
CA LEU A 7 15.59 7.84 -9.61
C LEU A 7 15.25 6.52 -10.33
N PHE A 8 13.97 6.24 -10.58
CA PHE A 8 13.57 5.08 -11.36
C PHE A 8 13.92 5.27 -12.83
N ASP A 9 13.55 6.42 -13.40
CA ASP A 9 13.81 6.73 -14.81
C ASP A 9 15.30 6.67 -15.15
N GLU A 10 16.17 7.06 -14.22
CA GLU A 10 17.62 7.09 -14.42
C GLU A 10 18.31 5.73 -14.17
N PHE A 11 17.89 4.98 -13.15
CA PHE A 11 18.66 3.83 -12.67
C PHE A 11 17.96 2.48 -12.75
N LEU A 12 16.62 2.45 -12.83
CA LEU A 12 15.85 1.20 -12.87
C LEU A 12 15.62 0.78 -14.32
N PRO A 13 16.22 -0.34 -14.79
CA PRO A 13 15.97 -0.81 -16.15
C PRO A 13 14.53 -1.26 -16.33
N PRO A 14 14.08 -1.39 -17.59
CA PRO A 14 12.80 -1.99 -17.90
C PRO A 14 12.61 -3.34 -17.23
N LEU A 15 11.47 -3.50 -16.55
CA LEU A 15 11.12 -4.73 -15.87
C LEU A 15 10.56 -5.74 -16.87
N ARG A 16 11.10 -6.96 -16.87
CA ARG A 16 10.59 -8.09 -17.65
C ARG A 16 9.52 -8.87 -16.89
N ARG A 17 9.66 -8.98 -15.56
CA ARG A 17 8.75 -9.77 -14.71
C ARG A 17 8.84 -9.32 -13.26
N ALA A 18 7.77 -9.57 -12.50
CA ALA A 18 7.78 -9.53 -11.04
C ALA A 18 7.21 -10.84 -10.45
N ARG A 19 7.75 -11.29 -9.31
CA ARG A 19 7.26 -12.48 -8.59
C ARG A 19 7.63 -12.40 -7.11
N GLY A 20 6.66 -12.66 -6.23
CA GLY A 20 6.88 -12.49 -4.79
C GLY A 20 7.31 -11.04 -4.52
N TYR A 21 8.40 -10.84 -3.79
CA TYR A 21 8.98 -9.52 -3.55
C TYR A 21 10.15 -9.19 -4.48
N PHE A 22 10.25 -9.86 -5.63
CA PHE A 22 11.34 -9.66 -6.58
C PHE A 22 10.89 -9.05 -7.89
N LEU A 23 11.71 -8.12 -8.38
CA LEU A 23 11.64 -7.56 -9.72
C LEU A 23 12.77 -8.13 -10.57
N TYR A 24 12.48 -8.49 -11.80
CA TYR A 24 13.41 -9.04 -12.77
C TYR A 24 13.47 -8.09 -13.97
N THR A 25 14.64 -7.55 -14.25
CA THR A 25 14.87 -6.60 -15.33
C THR A 25 15.14 -7.29 -16.65
N ALA A 26 15.03 -6.54 -17.75
CA ALA A 26 15.36 -6.99 -19.10
C ALA A 26 16.85 -7.33 -19.27
N ASP A 27 17.74 -6.67 -18.51
CA ASP A 27 19.19 -6.91 -18.52
C ASP A 27 19.63 -8.08 -17.62
N GLY A 28 18.68 -8.82 -17.02
CA GLY A 28 18.96 -10.03 -16.25
C GLY A 28 19.25 -9.80 -14.76
N ARG A 29 19.21 -8.55 -14.27
CA ARG A 29 19.29 -8.26 -12.83
C ARG A 29 18.00 -8.65 -12.10
N ARG A 30 18.15 -8.84 -10.79
CA ARG A 30 17.07 -9.16 -9.85
C ARG A 30 17.18 -8.27 -8.63
N PHE A 31 16.10 -7.58 -8.29
CA PHE A 31 16.03 -6.72 -7.10
C PHE A 31 15.00 -7.24 -6.11
N LEU A 32 15.36 -7.29 -4.83
CA LEU A 32 14.39 -7.37 -3.73
C LEU A 32 13.73 -6.00 -3.60
N ASP A 33 12.40 -5.98 -3.66
CA ASP A 33 11.63 -4.75 -3.74
C ASP A 33 11.20 -4.27 -2.35
N LEU A 34 11.82 -3.18 -1.88
CA LEU A 34 11.43 -2.46 -0.68
C LEU A 34 10.53 -1.26 -0.99
N TYR A 35 10.23 -0.97 -2.26
CA TYR A 35 9.26 0.06 -2.65
C TYR A 35 7.83 -0.50 -2.69
N GLN A 36 7.66 -1.70 -3.28
CA GLN A 36 6.39 -2.45 -3.34
C GLN A 36 5.21 -1.59 -3.82
N ASP A 37 5.44 -0.76 -4.84
CA ASP A 37 4.43 0.15 -5.41
C ASP A 37 3.76 1.05 -4.34
N GLY A 38 4.57 1.58 -3.42
CA GLY A 38 4.10 2.40 -2.29
C GLY A 38 3.23 1.64 -1.29
N GLY A 39 3.30 0.32 -1.27
CA GLY A 39 2.48 -0.58 -0.44
C GLY A 39 1.37 -1.30 -1.20
N ARG A 40 1.21 -1.05 -2.51
CA ARG A 40 0.21 -1.75 -3.33
C ARG A 40 0.61 -3.18 -3.68
N ALA A 41 1.90 -3.49 -3.64
CA ALA A 41 2.45 -4.84 -3.77
C ALA A 41 2.87 -5.42 -2.41
N LEU A 42 2.23 -4.99 -1.31
CA LEU A 42 2.58 -5.41 0.07
C LEU A 42 2.37 -6.91 0.34
N LEU A 43 1.48 -7.56 -0.41
CA LEU A 43 1.31 -9.02 -0.42
C LEU A 43 2.17 -9.70 -1.50
N GLY A 44 3.19 -9.00 -2.00
CA GLY A 44 4.00 -9.37 -3.15
C GLY A 44 3.35 -9.04 -4.49
N HIS A 45 4.15 -9.08 -5.55
CA HIS A 45 3.77 -8.80 -6.95
C HIS A 45 2.82 -9.82 -7.57
N ARG A 46 2.60 -10.95 -6.89
CA ARG A 46 1.67 -11.99 -7.31
C ARG A 46 1.03 -12.64 -6.09
N PRO A 47 0.06 -11.97 -5.44
CA PRO A 47 -0.66 -12.53 -4.30
C PRO A 47 -1.37 -13.83 -4.69
N ASP A 48 -1.36 -14.80 -3.79
CA ASP A 48 -1.86 -16.13 -4.09
C ASP A 48 -3.35 -16.13 -4.41
N GLY A 49 -3.75 -16.86 -5.45
CA GLY A 49 -5.13 -16.95 -5.90
C GLY A 49 -5.70 -15.70 -6.60
N LEU A 50 -5.04 -14.53 -6.53
CA LEU A 50 -5.53 -13.30 -7.17
C LEU A 50 -5.68 -13.48 -8.70
N GLN A 51 -4.70 -14.10 -9.36
CA GLN A 51 -4.77 -14.38 -10.80
C GLN A 51 -5.99 -15.22 -11.18
N ARG A 52 -6.37 -16.19 -10.34
CA ARG A 52 -7.56 -17.03 -10.56
C ARG A 52 -8.84 -16.20 -10.45
N VAL A 53 -8.91 -15.33 -9.44
CA VAL A 53 -10.04 -14.41 -9.22
C VAL A 53 -10.21 -13.47 -10.41
N ILE A 54 -9.12 -12.86 -10.87
CA ILE A 54 -9.10 -11.98 -12.05
C ILE A 54 -9.62 -12.74 -13.28
N LYS A 55 -9.01 -13.88 -13.62
CA LYS A 55 -9.42 -14.69 -14.80
C LYS A 55 -10.88 -15.11 -14.74
N SER A 56 -11.34 -15.59 -13.57
CA SER A 56 -12.73 -16.03 -13.40
C SER A 56 -13.73 -14.88 -13.52
N THR A 57 -13.38 -13.69 -13.02
CA THR A 57 -14.25 -12.52 -13.09
C THR A 57 -14.36 -12.00 -14.52
N ALA A 58 -13.21 -11.90 -15.21
CA ALA A 58 -13.16 -11.51 -16.62
C ALA A 58 -13.92 -12.51 -17.52
N ALA A 59 -13.78 -13.82 -17.29
CA ALA A 59 -14.50 -14.85 -18.05
C ALA A 59 -16.03 -14.74 -17.95
N LYS A 60 -16.55 -14.08 -16.91
CA LYS A 60 -17.99 -13.80 -16.75
C LYS A 60 -18.44 -12.49 -17.40
N GLY A 61 -17.55 -11.77 -18.09
CA GLY A 61 -17.83 -10.45 -18.66
C GLY A 61 -17.92 -9.32 -17.62
N LEU A 62 -17.56 -9.58 -16.36
CA LEU A 62 -17.76 -8.67 -15.24
C LEU A 62 -16.61 -7.64 -15.13
N ILE A 63 -16.40 -6.88 -16.20
CA ILE A 63 -15.31 -5.89 -16.35
C ILE A 63 -15.83 -4.46 -16.24
N ALA A 64 -17.04 -4.19 -16.74
CA ALA A 64 -17.64 -2.85 -16.73
C ALA A 64 -18.21 -2.47 -15.35
N GLY A 65 -18.28 -1.16 -15.07
CA GLY A 65 -18.80 -0.60 -13.81
C GLY A 65 -20.31 -0.70 -13.69
N TYR A 66 -20.82 -1.89 -13.40
CA TYR A 66 -22.22 -2.14 -13.08
C TYR A 66 -22.38 -2.65 -11.63
N PRO A 67 -23.53 -2.40 -10.99
CA PRO A 67 -23.85 -2.97 -9.69
C PRO A 67 -23.67 -4.49 -9.70
N SER A 68 -23.12 -5.05 -8.62
CA SER A 68 -22.89 -6.48 -8.54
C SER A 68 -22.90 -7.02 -7.11
N VAL A 69 -23.03 -8.34 -6.99
CA VAL A 69 -22.98 -9.05 -5.70
C VAL A 69 -21.67 -8.85 -4.93
N TYR A 70 -20.62 -8.31 -5.56
CA TYR A 70 -19.33 -8.09 -4.90
C TYR A 70 -19.30 -6.85 -4.00
N GLU A 71 -20.23 -5.91 -4.15
CA GLU A 71 -20.32 -4.73 -3.26
C GLU A 71 -20.53 -5.17 -1.80
N LEU A 72 -21.53 -6.02 -1.55
CA LEU A 72 -21.79 -6.60 -0.23
C LEU A 72 -20.63 -7.47 0.29
N ARG A 73 -19.88 -8.12 -0.61
CA ARG A 73 -18.72 -8.95 -0.24
C ARG A 73 -17.53 -8.10 0.18
N VAL A 74 -17.30 -6.96 -0.48
CA VAL A 74 -16.28 -5.99 -0.05
C VAL A 74 -16.63 -5.46 1.33
N GLU A 75 -17.89 -5.07 1.56
CA GLU A 75 -18.32 -4.60 2.87
C GLU A 75 -18.09 -5.65 3.96
N LYS A 76 -18.47 -6.91 3.70
CA LYS A 76 -18.22 -8.02 4.63
C LYS A 76 -16.73 -8.21 4.92
N ALA A 77 -15.87 -8.10 3.91
CA ALA A 77 -14.43 -8.21 4.08
C ALA A 77 -13.86 -7.02 4.89
N LEU A 78 -14.30 -5.80 4.61
CA LEU A 78 -13.89 -4.60 5.33
C LEU A 78 -14.29 -4.64 6.81
N ARG A 79 -15.44 -5.24 7.15
CA ARG A 79 -15.85 -5.46 8.55
C ARG A 79 -14.86 -6.30 9.36
N MET A 80 -14.07 -7.16 8.71
CA MET A 80 -13.02 -7.93 9.40
C MET A 80 -11.82 -7.04 9.78
N LEU A 81 -11.48 -6.04 8.93
CA LEU A 81 -10.40 -5.09 9.19
C LEU A 81 -10.80 -3.97 10.14
N PHE A 82 -12.06 -3.53 10.06
CA PHE A 82 -12.55 -2.34 10.77
C PHE A 82 -13.78 -2.67 11.65
N PRO A 83 -13.61 -3.49 12.70
CA PRO A 83 -14.69 -3.78 13.63
C PRO A 83 -15.15 -2.49 14.33
N GLY A 84 -16.44 -2.20 14.23
CA GLY A 84 -17.07 -1.01 14.80
C GLY A 84 -17.16 0.20 13.86
N ALA A 85 -16.79 0.08 12.59
CA ALA A 85 -17.21 1.04 11.58
C ALA A 85 -18.74 0.98 11.41
N VAL A 86 -19.37 2.15 11.35
CA VAL A 86 -20.82 2.32 11.20
C VAL A 86 -21.23 2.05 9.76
N SER A 87 -20.46 2.54 8.79
CA SER A 87 -20.69 2.29 7.36
C SER A 87 -19.38 2.19 6.59
N PHE A 88 -19.46 1.59 5.40
CA PHE A 88 -18.39 1.57 4.41
C PHE A 88 -18.90 2.19 3.12
N HIS A 89 -18.05 3.01 2.50
CA HIS A 89 -18.35 3.64 1.23
C HIS A 89 -17.24 3.25 0.25
N VAL A 90 -17.64 2.65 -0.86
CA VAL A 90 -16.74 2.19 -1.92
C VAL A 90 -17.06 3.01 -3.17
N TYR A 91 -16.03 3.63 -3.73
CA TYR A 91 -16.10 4.56 -4.86
C TYR A 91 -15.30 4.01 -6.02
N ARG A 92 -15.61 4.45 -7.24
CA ARG A 92 -14.94 4.00 -8.46
C ARG A 92 -13.41 4.11 -8.36
N ASP A 93 -12.95 5.22 -7.78
CA ASP A 93 -11.55 5.56 -7.61
C ASP A 93 -11.35 6.50 -6.41
N ASN A 94 -10.09 6.85 -6.13
CA ASN A 94 -9.75 7.76 -5.04
C ASN A 94 -10.25 9.20 -5.26
N LEU A 95 -10.38 9.66 -6.51
CA LEU A 95 -10.83 11.02 -6.80
C LEU A 95 -12.30 11.20 -6.43
N GLU A 96 -13.14 10.23 -6.75
CA GLU A 96 -14.54 10.22 -6.35
C GLU A 96 -14.70 10.11 -4.82
N MET A 97 -13.88 9.27 -4.17
CA MET A 97 -13.83 9.22 -2.71
C MET A 97 -13.48 10.58 -2.10
N TYR A 98 -12.45 11.27 -2.61
CA TYR A 98 -12.07 12.60 -2.11
C TYR A 98 -13.17 13.64 -2.29
N ARG A 99 -13.91 13.62 -3.41
CA ARG A 99 -15.07 14.50 -3.61
C ARG A 99 -16.18 14.22 -2.60
N ALA A 100 -16.47 12.96 -2.34
CA ALA A 100 -17.50 12.59 -1.37
C ALA A 100 -17.12 13.00 0.06
N LEU A 101 -15.83 12.83 0.42
CA LEU A 101 -15.32 13.28 1.71
C LEU A 101 -15.26 14.81 1.81
N SER A 102 -14.80 15.52 0.77
CA SER A 102 -14.76 16.98 0.78
C SER A 102 -16.16 17.58 1.00
N SER A 103 -17.18 16.99 0.35
CA SER A 103 -18.57 17.39 0.54
C SER A 103 -19.07 17.18 1.98
N VAL A 104 -18.82 16.01 2.59
CA VAL A 104 -19.34 15.72 3.95
C VAL A 104 -18.64 16.54 5.03
N PHE A 105 -17.38 16.92 4.81
CA PHE A 105 -16.62 17.77 5.73
C PHE A 105 -16.80 19.28 5.46
N GLY A 106 -17.54 19.67 4.41
CA GLY A 106 -17.72 21.08 4.05
C GLY A 106 -16.43 21.76 3.62
N MET A 107 -15.49 21.00 3.04
CA MET A 107 -14.16 21.47 2.65
C MET A 107 -14.01 21.47 1.14
N GLN A 108 -13.16 22.37 0.63
CA GLN A 108 -12.63 22.22 -0.72
C GLN A 108 -11.75 20.97 -0.79
N MET A 109 -11.69 20.32 -1.96
CA MET A 109 -10.99 19.04 -2.12
C MET A 109 -9.50 19.17 -1.81
N GLU A 110 -8.88 20.28 -2.20
CA GLU A 110 -7.48 20.60 -1.97
C GLU A 110 -7.16 20.84 -0.49
N ALA A 111 -8.19 21.16 0.30
CA ALA A 111 -8.07 21.38 1.75
C ALA A 111 -8.20 20.07 2.56
N ILE A 112 -8.65 18.97 1.93
CA ILE A 112 -8.73 17.67 2.60
C ILE A 112 -7.32 17.19 2.94
N LYS A 113 -7.05 17.04 4.24
CA LYS A 113 -5.82 16.47 4.76
C LYS A 113 -6.10 15.05 5.27
N ILE A 114 -5.38 14.09 4.71
CA ILE A 114 -5.38 12.71 5.19
C ILE A 114 -4.21 12.57 6.13
N ALA A 115 -4.48 12.38 7.41
CA ALA A 115 -3.43 12.13 8.39
C ALA A 115 -2.78 10.77 8.14
N ASP A 116 -1.45 10.73 8.01
CA ASP A 116 -0.68 9.49 7.96
C ASP A 116 -0.13 9.14 9.36
N PRO A 117 -0.68 8.13 10.04
CA PRO A 117 -0.20 7.73 11.37
C PRO A 117 1.24 7.22 11.33
N LEU A 118 1.74 6.80 10.17
CA LEU A 118 3.15 6.44 10.01
C LEU A 118 4.07 7.65 10.28
N LYS A 119 3.62 8.87 9.95
CA LYS A 119 4.32 10.13 10.23
C LYS A 119 4.00 10.71 11.61
N GLY A 120 3.13 10.06 12.38
CA GLY A 120 2.65 10.56 13.67
C GLY A 120 1.55 11.61 13.56
N GLU A 121 0.97 11.76 12.36
CA GLU A 121 -0.12 12.69 12.11
C GLU A 121 -1.43 12.14 12.69
N THR A 122 -2.33 13.05 13.08
CA THR A 122 -3.69 12.72 13.53
C THR A 122 -4.68 13.69 12.89
N GLY A 123 -5.91 13.24 12.64
CA GLY A 123 -6.93 14.06 12.00
C GLY A 123 -8.27 13.35 11.85
N GLU A 124 -9.25 14.08 11.32
CA GLU A 124 -10.62 13.58 11.11
C GLU A 124 -10.69 12.45 10.07
N ILE A 125 -9.81 12.53 9.06
CA ILE A 125 -9.62 11.52 8.02
C ILE A 125 -8.20 10.97 8.19
N THR A 126 -8.08 9.68 8.46
CA THR A 126 -6.78 9.04 8.73
C THR A 126 -6.54 7.86 7.81
N LEU A 127 -5.33 7.73 7.29
CA LEU A 127 -4.90 6.56 6.53
C LEU A 127 -4.73 5.35 7.47
N TRP A 128 -5.28 4.19 7.11
CA TRP A 128 -4.92 2.93 7.74
C TRP A 128 -3.91 2.18 6.89
N ARG A 129 -2.82 1.75 7.54
CA ARG A 129 -1.73 1.01 6.92
C ARG A 129 -1.68 -0.39 7.52
N PRO A 130 -1.68 -1.46 6.69
CA PRO A 130 -1.50 -2.82 7.20
C PRO A 130 -0.23 -2.94 8.04
N PHE A 131 -0.22 -3.78 9.09
CA PHE A 131 0.95 -3.99 9.96
C PHE A 131 1.42 -2.77 10.78
N LEU A 132 0.78 -1.61 10.67
CA LEU A 132 1.01 -0.49 11.58
C LEU A 132 0.10 -0.65 12.81
N GLN A 133 0.64 -0.46 14.01
CA GLN A 133 -0.16 -0.56 15.24
C GLN A 133 -1.33 0.43 15.22
N THR A 134 -2.45 0.00 15.81
CA THR A 134 -3.71 0.76 15.84
C THR A 134 -3.55 2.13 16.49
N VAL A 135 -4.17 3.13 15.86
CA VAL A 135 -4.21 4.51 16.34
C VAL A 135 -4.92 4.56 17.71
N LYS A 136 -4.30 5.21 18.70
CA LYS A 136 -4.83 5.30 20.08
C LYS A 136 -6.23 5.94 20.15
N LYS A 137 -6.50 6.91 19.28
CA LYS A 137 -7.80 7.56 19.13
C LYS A 137 -8.40 7.13 17.80
N ARG A 138 -9.65 6.66 17.84
CA ARG A 138 -10.40 6.27 16.65
C ARG A 138 -10.85 7.53 15.89
N PRO A 139 -10.43 7.72 14.63
CA PRO A 139 -10.83 8.87 13.82
C PRO A 139 -12.25 8.68 13.27
N PRO A 140 -12.98 9.77 12.94
CA PRO A 140 -14.28 9.72 12.30
C PRO A 140 -14.29 8.93 10.98
N VAL A 141 -13.23 9.08 10.17
CA VAL A 141 -13.09 8.39 8.88
C VAL A 141 -11.70 7.75 8.76
N VAL A 142 -11.68 6.51 8.28
CA VAL A 142 -10.47 5.77 7.94
C VAL A 142 -10.45 5.47 6.44
N ILE A 143 -9.34 5.78 5.78
CA ILE A 143 -9.06 5.38 4.40
C ILE A 143 -8.08 4.19 4.44
N PRO A 144 -8.48 2.97 4.06
CA PRO A 144 -7.58 1.84 4.06
C PRO A 144 -6.63 1.88 2.85
N ALA A 145 -5.32 1.82 3.10
CA ALA A 145 -4.31 1.57 2.08
C ALA A 145 -4.32 0.07 1.69
N ILE A 146 -5.35 -0.35 0.96
CA ILE A 146 -5.48 -1.74 0.48
C ILE A 146 -4.36 -2.04 -0.53
N PRO A 147 -3.66 -3.19 -0.41
CA PRO A 147 -2.54 -3.52 -1.28
C PRO A 147 -3.03 -4.04 -2.63
N PHE A 148 -3.52 -3.11 -3.45
CA PHE A 148 -4.01 -3.36 -4.81
C PHE A 148 -3.51 -2.28 -5.77
N PRO A 149 -3.14 -2.62 -7.02
CA PRO A 149 -2.54 -1.67 -7.97
C PRO A 149 -3.38 -0.42 -8.21
N GLU A 150 -2.71 0.74 -8.30
CA GLU A 150 -3.34 2.07 -8.25
C GLU A 150 -4.42 2.26 -9.31
N GLY A 151 -4.13 1.91 -10.56
CA GLY A 151 -5.05 2.11 -11.68
C GLY A 151 -6.31 1.23 -11.65
N MET A 152 -6.44 0.33 -10.67
CA MET A 152 -7.58 -0.58 -10.56
C MET A 152 -8.22 -0.54 -9.17
N SER A 153 -7.64 0.18 -8.20
CA SER A 153 -8.15 0.19 -6.84
C SER A 153 -9.37 1.07 -6.68
N PRO A 154 -10.46 0.56 -6.09
CA PRO A 154 -11.57 1.41 -5.69
C PRO A 154 -11.11 2.35 -4.57
N GLY A 155 -11.70 3.54 -4.51
CA GLY A 155 -11.62 4.40 -3.33
C GLY A 155 -12.46 3.81 -2.21
N ILE A 156 -11.96 3.78 -0.98
CA ILE A 156 -12.67 3.19 0.16
C ILE A 156 -12.61 4.13 1.36
N ALA A 157 -13.75 4.36 2.00
CA ALA A 157 -13.84 5.04 3.28
C ALA A 157 -14.61 4.16 4.28
N ALA A 158 -13.99 3.87 5.43
CA ALA A 158 -14.65 3.30 6.60
C ALA A 158 -15.04 4.44 7.55
N VAL A 159 -16.32 4.56 7.85
CA VAL A 159 -16.87 5.67 8.65
C VAL A 159 -17.20 5.15 10.05
N PHE A 160 -16.68 5.83 11.07
CA PHE A 160 -16.92 5.51 12.47
C PHE A 160 -17.82 6.53 13.17
N ASP A 161 -17.92 7.76 12.67
CA ASP A 161 -18.89 8.73 13.16
C ASP A 161 -20.25 8.56 12.49
N LYS A 162 -21.27 8.20 13.28
CA LYS A 162 -22.65 8.00 12.83
C LYS A 162 -23.32 9.25 12.23
N ASN A 163 -22.79 10.44 12.52
CA ASN A 163 -23.31 11.70 11.99
C ASN A 163 -22.78 11.99 10.59
N LEU A 164 -21.67 11.37 10.20
CA LEU A 164 -21.10 11.52 8.86
C LEU A 164 -21.79 10.54 7.90
N LYS A 165 -22.33 11.10 6.81
CA LYS A 165 -22.97 10.34 5.74
C LYS A 165 -22.38 10.76 4.39
N PRO A 166 -21.18 10.26 4.04
CA PRO A 166 -20.62 10.50 2.72
C PRO A 166 -21.60 10.10 1.61
N GLY A 167 -21.62 10.86 0.52
CA GLY A 167 -22.49 10.57 -0.62
C GLY A 167 -22.20 9.20 -1.26
N LYS A 168 -23.14 8.68 -2.05
CA LYS A 168 -22.89 7.52 -2.90
C LYS A 168 -22.04 7.95 -4.10
N GLY A 169 -21.04 7.14 -4.45
CA GLY A 169 -20.33 7.25 -5.72
C GLY A 169 -20.87 6.28 -6.78
N GLY A 170 -20.26 6.31 -7.96
CA GLY A 170 -20.45 5.30 -8.98
C GLY A 170 -19.89 3.94 -8.55
N SER A 171 -20.55 2.87 -9.00
CA SER A 171 -20.09 1.51 -8.71
C SER A 171 -18.72 1.24 -9.37
N PRO A 172 -17.73 0.75 -8.60
CA PRO A 172 -16.52 0.18 -9.19
C PRO A 172 -16.86 -1.04 -10.03
N SER A 173 -15.95 -1.42 -10.93
CA SER A 173 -16.15 -2.67 -11.67
C SER A 173 -16.21 -3.87 -10.73
N PRO A 174 -17.04 -4.89 -11.02
CA PRO A 174 -17.00 -6.16 -10.30
C PRO A 174 -15.60 -6.79 -10.29
N PHE A 175 -14.81 -6.54 -11.34
CA PHE A 175 -13.40 -6.90 -11.43
C PHE A 175 -12.59 -6.31 -10.27
N ALA A 176 -12.68 -5.00 -10.05
CA ALA A 176 -12.01 -4.31 -8.96
C ALA A 176 -12.53 -4.84 -7.60
N LEU A 177 -13.85 -4.89 -7.42
CA LEU A 177 -14.48 -5.32 -6.17
C LEU A 177 -14.07 -6.75 -5.78
N ASN A 178 -14.16 -7.73 -6.68
CA ASN A 178 -13.83 -9.12 -6.36
C ASN A 178 -12.32 -9.29 -6.08
N SER A 179 -11.47 -8.52 -6.76
CA SER A 179 -10.03 -8.50 -6.49
C SER A 179 -9.74 -7.90 -5.11
N THR A 180 -10.38 -6.78 -4.76
CA THR A 180 -10.32 -6.18 -3.43
C THR A 180 -10.77 -7.15 -2.33
N VAL A 181 -11.86 -7.90 -2.54
CA VAL A 181 -12.31 -8.94 -1.61
C VAL A 181 -11.20 -9.96 -1.35
N LYS A 182 -10.60 -10.51 -2.43
CA LYS A 182 -9.53 -11.49 -2.29
C LYS A 182 -8.33 -10.92 -1.55
N ILE A 183 -7.92 -9.70 -1.87
CA ILE A 183 -6.81 -9.01 -1.21
C ILE A 183 -7.07 -8.82 0.29
N ILE A 184 -8.27 -8.38 0.68
CA ILE A 184 -8.60 -8.18 2.10
C ILE A 184 -8.55 -9.50 2.87
N TYR A 185 -9.11 -10.58 2.32
CA TYR A 185 -9.04 -11.88 2.98
C TYR A 185 -7.59 -12.38 3.10
N GLU A 186 -6.78 -12.22 2.06
CA GLU A 186 -5.36 -12.57 2.10
C GLU A 186 -4.61 -11.75 3.17
N LEU A 187 -4.88 -10.45 3.22
CA LEU A 187 -4.28 -9.54 4.19
C LEU A 187 -4.58 -9.95 5.63
N VAL A 188 -5.85 -10.26 5.94
CA VAL A 188 -6.26 -10.73 7.28
C VAL A 188 -5.54 -12.03 7.65
N GLN A 189 -5.40 -12.96 6.70
CA GLN A 189 -4.71 -14.23 6.93
C GLN A 189 -3.22 -14.01 7.19
N VAL A 190 -2.54 -13.23 6.35
CA VAL A 190 -1.10 -12.98 6.48
C VAL A 190 -0.79 -12.16 7.74
N GLU A 191 -1.64 -11.19 8.08
CA GLU A 191 -1.46 -10.36 9.28
C GLU A 191 -1.53 -11.16 10.58
N SER A 192 -2.34 -12.23 10.61
CA SER A 192 -2.39 -13.15 11.75
C SER A 192 -1.25 -14.18 11.78
N ALA A 193 -0.67 -14.52 10.62
CA ALA A 193 0.35 -15.56 10.50
C ALA A 193 1.80 -15.07 10.57
N VAL A 194 2.09 -13.81 10.22
CA VAL A 194 3.49 -13.34 10.09
C VAL A 194 4.18 -13.17 11.45
N SER A 195 5.34 -13.82 11.61
CA SER A 195 6.23 -13.54 12.75
C SER A 195 6.94 -12.20 12.54
N ARG A 196 7.00 -11.36 13.59
CA ARG A 196 7.61 -10.03 13.53
C ARG A 196 9.09 -10.01 13.91
N GLU A 197 9.63 -11.12 14.41
CA GLU A 197 10.99 -11.18 15.00
C GLU A 197 12.09 -10.95 13.97
N HIS A 198 11.90 -11.47 12.76
CA HIS A 198 12.90 -11.40 11.69
C HIS A 198 13.05 -10.00 11.07
N PHE A 199 12.12 -9.08 11.31
CA PHE A 199 12.22 -7.69 10.83
C PHE A 199 13.25 -6.85 11.58
N SER A 200 13.73 -7.32 12.74
CA SER A 200 14.73 -6.63 13.57
C SER A 200 16.07 -6.43 12.85
N VAL A 201 16.38 -7.28 11.85
CA VAL A 201 17.58 -7.16 11.01
C VAL A 201 17.63 -5.84 10.22
N PHE A 202 16.47 -5.20 10.01
CA PHE A 202 16.34 -3.88 9.38
C PHE A 202 16.38 -2.73 10.38
N ASN A 203 16.79 -2.91 11.64
CA ASN A 203 17.03 -1.79 12.54
C ASN A 203 18.31 -1.04 12.10
N SER A 204 18.23 0.29 11.96
CA SER A 204 19.35 1.14 11.55
C SER A 204 19.17 2.58 12.05
N SER A 205 20.26 3.34 12.16
CA SER A 205 20.24 4.78 12.41
C SER A 205 19.77 5.61 11.20
N LEU A 206 19.77 5.00 10.00
CA LEU A 206 19.40 5.66 8.75
C LEU A 206 17.88 5.91 8.57
N TRP A 207 17.05 5.25 9.38
CA TRP A 207 15.59 5.37 9.31
C TRP A 207 14.94 5.11 10.67
N ASP A 208 13.70 5.55 10.85
CA ASP A 208 12.82 5.04 11.91
C ASP A 208 12.03 3.85 11.39
N ARG A 209 12.07 2.71 12.10
CA ARG A 209 11.26 1.54 11.76
C ARG A 209 9.97 1.53 12.57
N LYS A 210 8.82 1.49 11.89
CA LYS A 210 7.50 1.31 12.48
C LYS A 210 6.83 0.08 11.87
N GLY A 211 6.87 -1.05 12.58
CA GLY A 211 6.43 -2.34 12.01
C GLY A 211 7.33 -2.74 10.85
N ILE A 212 6.74 -2.87 9.65
CA ILE A 212 7.44 -3.17 8.40
C ILE A 212 7.89 -1.92 7.62
N TYR A 213 7.52 -0.72 8.09
CA TYR A 213 7.78 0.53 7.39
C TYR A 213 9.10 1.16 7.83
N LEU A 214 9.86 1.68 6.86
CA LEU A 214 11.16 2.34 7.02
C LEU A 214 11.01 3.83 6.64
N LEU A 215 11.12 4.73 7.62
CA LEU A 215 11.05 6.19 7.43
C LEU A 215 12.47 6.76 7.33
N PHE A 216 12.93 7.08 6.13
CA PHE A 216 14.31 7.52 5.90
C PHE A 216 14.62 8.89 6.53
N LYS A 217 15.77 9.00 7.21
CA LYS A 217 16.22 10.21 7.93
C LYS A 217 17.25 11.05 7.14
N MET A 218 17.29 10.90 5.82
CA MET A 218 18.33 11.47 4.98
C MET A 218 17.76 12.45 3.95
N ASP A 219 18.54 13.48 3.64
CA ASP A 219 18.21 14.46 2.60
C ASP A 219 18.25 13.84 1.18
N LYS A 220 17.76 14.60 0.19
CA LYS A 220 17.66 14.14 -1.21
C LYS A 220 19.01 13.70 -1.81
N ARG A 221 20.12 14.36 -1.45
CA ARG A 221 21.46 14.03 -2.00
C ARG A 221 21.99 12.75 -1.37
N LYS A 222 21.96 12.63 -0.04
CA LYS A 222 22.39 11.42 0.67
C LYS A 222 21.50 10.22 0.30
N TYR A 223 20.19 10.44 0.13
CA TYR A 223 19.25 9.41 -0.33
C TYR A 223 19.59 8.88 -1.72
N ARG A 224 19.89 9.77 -2.67
CA ARG A 224 20.28 9.36 -4.02
C ARG A 224 21.49 8.44 -4.00
N THR A 225 22.53 8.78 -3.23
CA THR A 225 23.70 7.90 -3.07
C THR A 225 23.33 6.55 -2.44
N PHE A 226 22.48 6.56 -1.41
CA PHE A 226 22.00 5.34 -0.76
C PHE A 226 21.17 4.46 -1.70
N PHE A 227 20.32 5.08 -2.52
CA PHE A 227 19.52 4.41 -3.54
C PHE A 227 20.39 3.67 -4.55
N ILE A 228 21.39 4.35 -5.13
CA ILE A 228 22.30 3.77 -6.12
C ILE A 228 23.05 2.57 -5.53
N LYS A 229 23.67 2.74 -4.36
CA LYS A 229 24.39 1.66 -3.67
C LYS A 229 23.47 0.49 -3.29
N SER A 230 22.23 0.78 -2.89
CA SER A 230 21.25 -0.27 -2.56
C SER A 230 20.85 -1.06 -3.80
N LEU A 231 20.68 -0.38 -4.93
CA LEU A 231 20.36 -1.01 -6.21
C LEU A 231 21.50 -1.92 -6.68
N GLU A 232 22.76 -1.46 -6.59
CA GLU A 232 23.96 -2.27 -6.84
C GLU A 232 24.03 -3.50 -5.90
N ALA A 233 23.56 -3.34 -4.66
CA ALA A 233 23.46 -4.43 -3.69
C ALA A 233 22.24 -5.36 -3.90
N GLY A 234 21.44 -5.16 -4.95
CA GLY A 234 20.31 -6.01 -5.30
C GLY A 234 18.99 -5.65 -4.60
N VAL A 235 18.86 -4.43 -4.08
CA VAL A 235 17.66 -3.95 -3.37
C VAL A 235 17.12 -2.68 -4.03
N LEU A 236 15.85 -2.68 -4.42
CA LEU A 236 15.15 -1.49 -4.89
C LEU A 236 14.53 -0.76 -3.71
N LEU A 237 14.89 0.51 -3.52
CA LEU A 237 14.26 1.41 -2.55
C LEU A 237 13.18 2.26 -3.23
N PRO A 238 12.32 2.98 -2.48
CA PRO A 238 11.44 4.00 -3.05
C PRO A 238 12.23 5.07 -3.84
N PRO A 239 11.62 5.77 -4.81
CA PRO A 239 12.33 6.77 -5.60
C PRO A 239 12.53 8.11 -4.87
N GLU A 240 11.96 8.26 -3.68
CA GLU A 240 12.14 9.43 -2.82
C GLU A 240 12.25 9.02 -1.34
N SER A 241 13.04 9.76 -0.56
CA SER A 241 13.17 9.55 0.89
C SER A 241 11.88 9.85 1.67
N SER A 242 10.98 10.64 1.09
CA SER A 242 9.68 10.98 1.66
C SER A 242 8.68 9.81 1.65
N ILE A 243 8.95 8.81 0.80
CA ILE A 243 8.14 7.60 0.65
C ILE A 243 8.76 6.51 1.54
N PRO A 244 7.98 5.86 2.42
CA PRO A 244 8.52 4.83 3.29
C PRO A 244 8.97 3.61 2.49
N GLY A 245 10.11 3.03 2.87
CA GLY A 245 10.45 1.66 2.48
C GLY A 245 9.54 0.66 3.20
N ILE A 246 9.31 -0.49 2.59
CA ILE A 246 8.45 -1.56 3.10
C ILE A 246 9.26 -2.85 3.11
N ILE A 247 9.48 -3.40 4.30
CA ILE A 247 10.15 -4.69 4.46
C ILE A 247 9.27 -5.79 3.82
N PRO A 248 9.81 -6.60 2.89
CA PRO A 248 9.14 -7.79 2.38
C PRO A 248 8.68 -8.71 3.50
N LEU A 249 7.43 -9.20 3.45
CA LEU A 249 6.91 -10.11 4.48
C LEU A 249 7.64 -11.47 4.49
N THR A 250 8.34 -11.79 3.40
CA THR A 250 9.22 -12.96 3.30
C THR A 250 10.50 -12.58 2.55
N PHE A 251 11.65 -12.94 3.11
CA PHE A 251 12.96 -12.84 2.46
C PHE A 251 13.91 -13.89 3.06
N GLU A 252 15.09 -14.04 2.45
CA GLU A 252 16.15 -14.92 2.97
C GLU A 252 17.35 -14.06 3.33
N PRO A 253 18.19 -14.45 4.31
CA PRO A 253 19.36 -13.67 4.69
C PRO A 253 20.31 -13.35 3.53
N GLY A 254 20.44 -14.29 2.57
CA GLY A 254 21.24 -14.09 1.37
C GLY A 254 20.75 -12.95 0.48
N HIS A 255 19.44 -12.68 0.44
CA HIS A 255 18.84 -11.62 -0.35
C HIS A 255 19.22 -10.21 0.13
N ILE A 256 19.53 -10.06 1.43
CA ILE A 256 19.79 -8.76 2.05
C ILE A 256 21.25 -8.57 2.50
N LYS A 257 22.09 -9.60 2.38
CA LYS A 257 23.47 -9.60 2.90
C LYS A 257 24.28 -8.40 2.41
N ASN A 258 24.26 -8.12 1.11
CA ASN A 258 25.01 -7.00 0.52
C ASN A 258 24.38 -5.66 0.89
N PHE A 259 23.04 -5.58 0.89
CA PHE A 259 22.32 -4.39 1.31
C PHE A 259 22.66 -3.99 2.75
N LEU A 260 22.69 -4.96 3.69
CA LEU A 260 23.06 -4.68 5.08
C LEU A 260 24.52 -4.21 5.23
N ARG A 261 25.43 -4.56 4.31
CA ARG A 261 26.79 -3.98 4.28
C ARG A 261 26.74 -2.51 3.88
N VAL A 262 26.01 -2.19 2.80
CA VAL A 262 25.78 -0.80 2.37
C VAL A 262 25.16 0.03 3.50
N VAL A 263 24.17 -0.53 4.22
CA VAL A 263 23.54 0.13 5.37
C VAL A 263 24.60 0.47 6.42
N LYS A 264 25.41 -0.50 6.85
CA LYS A 264 26.47 -0.30 7.87
C LYS A 264 27.52 0.73 7.44
N GLU A 265 27.89 0.77 6.17
CA GLU A 265 28.86 1.74 5.63
C GLU A 265 28.34 3.19 5.64
N MET A 266 27.02 3.38 5.65
CA MET A 266 26.40 4.70 5.54
C MET A 266 25.85 5.25 6.86
N GLN A 267 25.83 4.43 7.92
CA GLN A 267 25.47 4.81 9.29
C GLN A 267 26.46 5.81 9.88
#